data_AF-A0A0B1TE52-F1
#
_entry.id   AF-A0A0B1TE52-F1
#
_cell.length_a   1.000
_cell.length_b   1.000
_cell.length_c   1.000
_cell.angle_alpha   90.00
_cell.angle_beta   90.00
_cell.angle_gamma   90.00
#
_symmetry.space_group_name_H-M   'P 1'
#
loop_
_entity.id
_entity.type
_entity.pdbx_description
1 polymer ?
#
loop_
_entity_poly.entity_id
_entity_poly.type
_entity_poly.pdbx_seq_one_letter_code
_entity_poly.pdbx_strand_id
1 'polypeptide(L)'
;MVGVHRDSSASPISYTGRIREGHFGLYQNIYRDKERKRKIAAVTQMEPYHARKMVPCFDEPEYKASWTVTVVHPNGTTAITNAKEIRVWSAPDGKKLRRHALWAAKSALHHFEEYFGINEVMPKQDLVALENFAAGAMENWGLITFRKNVLLGSYHMTYAEAMESETVVAHELTHQLQK
;
A
#
# COMPACT_ATOMS: atom_id res chain seq x y z
N MET A 1 6.04 4.95 17.00
CA MET A 1 5.24 6.20 17.06
C MET A 1 5.15 6.72 15.64
N VAL A 2 3.95 7.08 15.18
CA VAL A 2 3.77 7.74 13.87
C VAL A 2 3.57 9.22 14.19
N GLY A 3 4.53 10.05 13.79
CA GLY A 3 4.44 11.50 13.89
C GLY A 3 4.11 12.07 12.52
N VAL A 4 3.09 12.93 12.45
CA VAL A 4 2.81 13.75 11.27
C VAL A 4 3.14 15.18 11.63
N HIS A 5 4.00 15.81 10.83
CA HIS A 5 4.36 17.21 10.99
C HIS A 5 3.97 17.98 9.73
N ARG A 6 3.39 19.17 9.92
CA ARG A 6 3.22 20.17 8.86
C ARG A 6 4.29 21.24 9.02
N ASP A 7 4.77 21.75 7.90
CA ASP A 7 5.82 22.78 7.81
C ASP A 7 5.32 24.20 8.16
N SER A 8 4.45 24.34 9.17
CA SER A 8 3.78 25.61 9.54
C SER A 8 3.86 25.91 11.04
N SER A 9 3.77 27.19 11.39
CA SER A 9 3.86 27.79 12.74
C SER A 9 2.84 27.33 13.80
N ALA A 10 2.09 26.26 13.55
CA ALA A 10 1.15 25.68 14.49
C ALA A 10 1.86 24.63 15.37
N SER A 11 1.58 24.66 16.67
CA SER A 11 2.11 23.66 17.61
C SER A 11 1.69 22.24 17.21
N PRO A 12 2.60 21.26 17.23
CA PRO A 12 2.28 19.88 16.88
C PRO A 12 1.23 19.30 17.85
N ILE A 13 0.22 18.62 17.30
CA ILE A 13 -0.77 17.88 18.09
C ILE A 13 -0.16 16.54 18.50
N SER A 14 0.06 16.35 19.79
CA SER A 14 0.50 15.07 20.35
C SER A 14 -0.70 14.18 20.65
N TYR A 15 -0.65 12.92 20.19
CA TYR A 15 -1.69 11.92 20.46
C TYR A 15 -1.08 10.51 20.55
N THR A 16 -1.86 9.59 21.12
CA THR A 16 -1.48 8.18 21.25
C THR A 16 -2.70 7.31 20.95
N GLY A 17 -2.45 6.13 20.39
CA GLY A 17 -3.48 5.18 20.03
C GLY A 17 -2.91 3.77 19.93
N ARG A 18 -3.77 2.77 20.07
CA ARG A 18 -3.40 1.36 19.91
C ARG A 18 -3.47 0.98 18.43
N ILE A 19 -2.52 0.16 17.97
CA ILE A 19 -2.65 -0.52 16.66
C ILE A 19 -3.79 -1.53 16.78
N ARG A 20 -4.84 -1.33 15.99
CA ARG A 20 -6.12 -2.00 16.17
C ARG A 20 -6.09 -3.44 15.65
N GLU A 21 -6.92 -4.27 16.25
CA GLU A 21 -7.36 -5.53 15.67
C GLU A 21 -8.54 -5.20 14.74
N GLY A 22 -8.45 -5.57 13.47
CA GLY A 22 -9.41 -5.19 12.42
C GLY A 22 -8.71 -4.93 11.09
N HIS A 23 -9.38 -4.25 10.16
CA HIS A 23 -8.87 -4.01 8.79
C HIS A 23 -8.92 -2.52 8.39
N PHE A 24 -9.15 -1.61 9.34
CA PHE A 24 -9.38 -0.18 9.07
C PHE A 24 -8.68 0.74 10.08
N GLY A 25 -8.24 1.90 9.61
CA GLY A 25 -7.33 2.79 10.32
C GLY A 25 -5.91 2.21 10.29
N LEU A 26 -5.13 2.44 11.36
CA LEU A 26 -3.88 1.73 11.61
C LEU A 26 -4.15 0.41 12.33
N TYR A 27 -3.87 -0.71 11.66
CA TYR A 27 -4.23 -2.04 12.13
C TYR A 27 -3.11 -3.07 11.96
N GLN A 28 -3.28 -4.23 12.62
CA GLN A 28 -2.33 -5.34 12.58
C GLN A 28 -2.59 -6.27 11.38
N ASN A 29 -1.60 -6.41 10.49
CA ASN A 29 -1.56 -7.47 9.48
C ASN A 29 -0.64 -8.59 9.97
N ILE A 30 -1.22 -9.77 10.20
CA ILE A 30 -0.50 -10.91 10.77
C ILE A 30 -0.02 -11.81 9.63
N TYR A 31 1.29 -12.08 9.60
CA TYR A 31 1.91 -12.97 8.63
C TYR A 31 2.84 -13.97 9.29
N ARG A 32 3.40 -14.90 8.49
CA ARG A 32 4.39 -15.88 8.96
C ARG A 32 5.74 -15.59 8.36
N ASP A 33 6.79 -15.66 9.18
CA ASP A 33 8.16 -15.58 8.68
C ASP A 33 8.65 -16.90 8.05
N LYS A 34 9.92 -16.94 7.67
CA LYS A 34 10.56 -18.13 7.07
C LYS A 34 10.55 -19.36 7.99
N GLU A 35 10.50 -19.15 9.30
CA GLU A 35 10.43 -20.22 10.33
C GLU A 35 8.98 -20.56 10.68
N ARG A 36 8.01 -20.02 9.94
CA ARG A 36 6.57 -20.10 10.18
C ARG A 36 6.11 -19.48 11.51
N LYS A 37 6.94 -18.65 12.14
CA LYS A 37 6.58 -17.92 13.35
C LYS A 37 5.66 -16.76 13.00
N ARG A 38 4.67 -16.52 13.85
CA ARG A 38 3.73 -15.40 13.70
C ARG A 38 4.48 -14.07 13.84
N LYS A 39 4.30 -13.17 12.87
CA LYS A 39 4.81 -11.80 12.84
C LYS A 39 3.67 -10.83 12.58
N ILE A 40 3.89 -9.56 12.92
CA ILE A 40 2.90 -8.49 12.77
C ILE A 40 3.55 -7.37 11.95
N ALA A 41 2.86 -6.93 10.92
CA ALA A 41 3.08 -5.66 10.25
C ALA A 41 1.98 -4.67 10.66
N ALA A 42 2.33 -3.39 10.82
CA ALA A 42 1.34 -2.33 11.00
C ALA A 42 0.99 -1.77 9.62
N VAL A 43 -0.30 -1.71 9.29
CA VAL A 43 -0.81 -1.35 7.97
C VAL A 43 -1.95 -0.35 8.10
N THR A 44 -2.13 0.51 7.10
CA THR A 44 -3.21 1.48 7.03
C THR A 44 -4.24 1.13 5.97
N GLN A 45 -5.52 1.24 6.33
CA GLN A 45 -6.64 1.30 5.38
C GLN A 45 -7.52 2.48 5.81
N MET A 46 -7.47 3.57 5.05
CA MET A 46 -8.04 4.85 5.48
C MET A 46 -9.36 5.21 4.79
N GLU A 47 -9.62 4.71 3.59
CA GLU A 47 -10.88 5.00 2.91
C GLU A 47 -12.07 4.33 3.64
N PRO A 48 -13.24 5.00 3.73
CA PRO A 48 -13.52 6.38 3.28
C PRO A 48 -13.30 7.47 4.33
N TYR A 49 -13.32 7.11 5.62
CA TYR A 49 -13.29 8.07 6.74
C TYR A 49 -12.52 7.50 7.95
N HIS A 50 -11.44 6.78 7.67
CA HIS A 50 -10.66 6.07 8.68
C HIS A 50 -9.26 6.64 8.86
N ALA A 51 -8.87 7.69 8.13
CA ALA A 51 -7.64 8.42 8.42
C ALA A 51 -7.67 9.00 9.85
N ARG A 52 -8.85 9.46 10.30
CA ARG A 52 -9.10 9.92 11.68
C ARG A 52 -8.82 8.88 12.76
N LYS A 53 -8.74 7.58 12.41
CA LYS A 53 -8.38 6.49 13.34
C LYS A 53 -6.87 6.34 13.51
N MET A 54 -6.05 7.02 12.71
CA MET A 54 -4.60 7.03 12.81
C MET A 54 -4.06 8.40 13.23
N VAL A 55 -4.63 9.49 12.71
CA VAL A 55 -4.15 10.86 12.95
C VAL A 55 -5.34 11.83 13.03
N PRO A 56 -5.37 12.78 13.99
CA PRO A 56 -6.34 13.87 13.98
C PRO A 56 -6.18 14.69 12.69
N CYS A 57 -7.22 14.73 11.86
CA CYS A 57 -7.19 15.41 10.57
C CYS A 57 -8.59 15.82 10.10
N PHE A 58 -8.65 16.72 9.12
CA PHE A 58 -9.86 16.99 8.34
C PHE A 58 -10.06 15.85 7.35
N ASP A 59 -10.79 14.82 7.77
CA ASP A 59 -10.93 13.53 7.08
C ASP A 59 -12.13 13.56 6.10
N GLU A 60 -12.06 14.52 5.16
CA GLU A 60 -12.94 14.66 3.99
C GLU A 60 -12.06 14.92 2.75
N PRO A 61 -12.39 14.32 1.58
CA PRO A 61 -11.52 14.30 0.40
C PRO A 61 -11.21 15.68 -0.20
N GLU A 62 -12.06 16.67 0.03
CA GLU A 62 -11.90 18.04 -0.44
C GLU A 62 -10.73 18.77 0.25
N TYR A 63 -10.36 18.37 1.46
CA TYR A 63 -9.26 19.01 2.22
C TYR A 63 -7.90 18.38 1.92
N LYS A 64 -7.45 18.49 0.65
CA LYS A 64 -6.12 18.04 0.23
C LYS A 64 -5.00 18.81 0.96
N ALA A 65 -3.96 18.10 1.38
CA ALA A 65 -2.77 18.67 2.02
C ALA A 65 -1.52 17.85 1.69
N SER A 66 -0.34 18.47 1.77
CA SER A 66 0.94 17.78 1.70
C SER A 66 1.33 17.19 3.06
N TRP A 67 1.84 15.96 3.08
CA TRP A 67 2.17 15.23 4.30
C TRP A 67 3.65 14.84 4.33
N THR A 68 4.34 15.21 5.42
CA THR A 68 5.66 14.67 5.77
C THR A 68 5.48 13.68 6.91
N VAL A 69 5.85 12.41 6.67
CA VAL A 69 5.60 11.31 7.60
C VAL A 69 6.93 10.75 8.11
N THR A 70 7.08 10.70 9.44
CA THR A 70 8.20 10.02 10.11
C THR A 70 7.68 8.85 10.92
N VAL A 71 8.22 7.66 10.67
CA VAL A 71 7.81 6.43 11.36
C VAL A 71 8.96 5.91 12.21
N VAL A 72 8.73 5.83 13.52
CA VAL A 72 9.64 5.11 14.44
C VAL A 72 9.15 3.68 14.59
N HIS A 73 9.97 2.72 14.17
CA HIS A 73 9.66 1.30 14.12
C HIS A 73 10.78 0.44 14.76
N PRO A 74 10.50 -0.81 15.19
CA PRO A 74 11.52 -1.66 15.82
C PRO A 74 12.68 -2.01 14.88
N ASN A 75 13.87 -2.21 15.45
CA ASN A 75 15.03 -2.68 14.70
C ASN A 75 14.73 -4.01 13.96
N GLY A 76 15.22 -4.14 12.74
CA GLY A 76 14.98 -5.31 11.88
C GLY A 76 13.63 -5.31 11.16
N THR A 77 12.84 -4.25 11.27
CA THR A 77 11.67 -4.00 10.42
C THR A 77 11.97 -2.91 9.39
N THR A 78 11.10 -2.76 8.38
CA THR A 78 11.23 -1.73 7.35
C THR A 78 9.95 -0.91 7.33
N ALA A 79 10.06 0.40 7.50
CA ALA A 79 8.98 1.32 7.16
C ALA A 79 9.02 1.57 5.65
N ILE A 80 7.89 1.33 4.99
CA ILE A 80 7.73 1.56 3.56
C ILE A 80 6.79 2.75 3.41
N THR A 81 7.29 3.79 2.76
CA THR A 81 6.56 4.99 2.34
C THR A 81 6.95 5.28 0.89
N ASN A 82 6.56 6.41 0.30
CA ASN A 82 6.89 6.79 -1.07
C ASN A 82 8.44 6.69 -1.34
N ALA A 83 8.90 6.22 -2.52
CA ALA A 83 10.31 5.97 -2.89
C ALA A 83 10.57 6.34 -4.38
N LYS A 84 11.46 5.65 -5.14
CA LYS A 84 11.80 5.97 -6.56
C LYS A 84 11.60 4.82 -7.60
N GLU A 85 11.14 3.64 -7.21
CA GLU A 85 11.07 2.48 -8.13
C GLU A 85 9.76 1.70 -7.94
N ILE A 86 9.34 0.95 -8.96
CA ILE A 86 8.22 0.01 -8.86
C ILE A 86 8.68 -1.24 -8.13
N ARG A 87 8.09 -1.56 -6.98
CA ARG A 87 8.44 -2.77 -6.21
C ARG A 87 7.21 -3.51 -5.74
N VAL A 88 7.35 -4.83 -5.65
CA VAL A 88 6.34 -5.69 -5.05
C VAL A 88 6.85 -6.20 -3.71
N TRP A 89 6.05 -6.04 -2.67
CA TRP A 89 6.33 -6.50 -1.31
C TRP A 89 5.38 -7.62 -0.92
N SER A 90 5.87 -8.57 -0.13
CA SER A 90 5.07 -9.67 0.39
C SER A 90 5.70 -10.22 1.67
N ALA A 91 4.94 -11.04 2.39
CA ALA A 91 5.53 -11.98 3.35
C ALA A 91 6.55 -12.92 2.66
N PRO A 92 7.50 -13.52 3.40
CA PRO A 92 8.59 -14.30 2.82
C PRO A 92 8.16 -15.47 1.91
N ASP A 93 7.01 -16.08 2.18
CA ASP A 93 6.43 -17.18 1.40
C ASP A 93 5.91 -16.73 0.02
N GLY A 94 5.43 -15.49 -0.09
CA GLY A 94 5.02 -14.88 -1.37
C GLY A 94 6.18 -14.43 -2.26
N LYS A 95 7.44 -14.46 -1.78
CA LYS A 95 8.59 -13.82 -2.45
C LYS A 95 8.77 -14.28 -3.90
N LYS A 96 8.55 -15.57 -4.18
CA LYS A 96 8.72 -16.20 -5.50
C LYS A 96 7.60 -15.84 -6.49
N LEU A 97 6.43 -15.43 -5.99
CA LEU A 97 5.24 -15.13 -6.80
C LEU A 97 5.21 -13.69 -7.32
N ARG A 98 6.00 -12.80 -6.69
CA ARG A 98 6.05 -11.36 -6.99
C ARG A 98 6.40 -10.99 -8.44
N ARG A 99 6.99 -11.91 -9.20
CA ARG A 99 7.44 -11.64 -10.57
C ARG A 99 6.28 -11.35 -11.51
N HIS A 100 5.16 -12.07 -11.37
CA HIS A 100 3.98 -11.83 -12.19
C HIS A 100 3.37 -10.46 -11.90
N ALA A 101 3.14 -10.14 -10.62
CA ALA A 101 2.66 -8.82 -10.19
C ALA A 101 3.55 -7.66 -10.67
N LEU A 102 4.88 -7.82 -10.62
CA LEU A 102 5.81 -6.80 -11.10
C LEU A 102 5.71 -6.61 -12.61
N TRP A 103 5.56 -7.71 -13.35
CA TRP A 103 5.34 -7.66 -14.80
C TRP A 103 4.01 -6.96 -15.12
N ALA A 104 2.91 -7.35 -14.47
CA ALA A 104 1.59 -6.75 -14.66
C ALA A 104 1.61 -5.23 -14.41
N ALA A 105 2.24 -4.79 -13.31
CA ALA A 105 2.36 -3.37 -12.99
C ALA A 105 3.16 -2.59 -14.03
N LYS A 106 4.30 -3.13 -14.49
CA LYS A 106 5.13 -2.49 -15.53
C LYS A 106 4.41 -2.44 -16.87
N SER A 107 3.72 -3.52 -17.26
CA SER A 107 2.95 -3.58 -18.50
C SER A 107 1.80 -2.58 -18.51
N ALA A 108 1.05 -2.48 -17.41
CA ALA A 108 -0.03 -1.49 -17.28
C ALA A 108 0.50 -0.05 -17.36
N LEU A 109 1.58 0.26 -16.63
CA LEU A 109 2.19 1.60 -16.68
C LEU A 109 2.72 1.95 -18.06
N HIS A 110 3.42 1.03 -18.73
CA HIS A 110 3.89 1.24 -20.10
C HIS A 110 2.72 1.53 -21.05
N HIS A 111 1.62 0.78 -20.93
CA HIS A 111 0.42 1.04 -21.71
C HIS A 111 -0.20 2.41 -21.42
N PHE A 112 -0.23 2.85 -20.16
CA PHE A 112 -0.74 4.17 -19.78
C PHE A 112 0.13 5.31 -20.34
N GLU A 113 1.45 5.15 -20.31
CA GLU A 113 2.39 6.11 -20.91
C GLU A 113 2.13 6.27 -22.41
N GLU A 114 1.97 5.15 -23.14
CA GLU A 114 1.67 5.17 -24.58
C GLU A 114 0.28 5.73 -24.88
N TYR A 115 -0.74 5.30 -24.14
CA TYR A 115 -2.13 5.64 -24.42
C TYR A 115 -2.49 7.07 -24.02
N PHE A 116 -2.04 7.53 -22.85
CA PHE A 116 -2.35 8.88 -22.34
C PHE A 116 -1.27 9.92 -22.69
N GLY A 117 -0.12 9.51 -23.22
CA GLY A 117 0.96 10.43 -23.60
C GLY A 117 1.64 11.11 -22.42
N ILE A 118 1.70 10.44 -21.27
CA ILE A 118 2.26 10.95 -20.01
C ILE A 118 3.72 10.50 -19.85
N ASN A 119 4.64 11.46 -19.82
CA ASN A 119 6.07 11.18 -19.56
C ASN A 119 6.28 11.07 -18.05
N GLU A 120 6.50 9.84 -17.57
CA GLU A 120 6.69 9.45 -16.17
C GLU A 120 5.48 9.74 -15.27
N VAL A 121 4.59 8.74 -15.19
CA VAL A 121 3.36 8.80 -14.40
C VAL A 121 3.62 9.08 -12.92
N MET A 122 4.66 8.48 -12.34
CA MET A 122 5.04 8.70 -10.96
C MET A 122 6.48 8.30 -10.68
N PRO A 123 7.20 9.05 -9.81
CA PRO A 123 8.54 8.66 -9.39
C PRO A 123 8.57 7.32 -8.63
N LYS A 124 7.44 6.84 -8.06
CA LYS A 124 7.39 5.51 -7.42
C LYS A 124 6.00 4.91 -7.28
N GLN A 125 5.98 3.59 -7.36
CA GLN A 125 4.82 2.77 -7.09
C GLN A 125 5.20 1.46 -6.38
N ASP A 126 4.94 1.36 -5.08
CA ASP A 126 5.02 0.06 -4.40
C ASP A 126 3.66 -0.63 -4.43
N LEU A 127 3.67 -1.95 -4.55
CA LEU A 127 2.51 -2.84 -4.45
C LEU A 127 2.77 -3.82 -3.29
N VAL A 128 1.88 -3.89 -2.29
CA VAL A 128 2.09 -4.70 -1.09
C VAL A 128 1.02 -5.79 -0.97
N ALA A 129 1.43 -7.05 -1.00
CA ALA A 129 0.58 -8.19 -0.72
C ALA A 129 0.41 -8.39 0.80
N LEU A 130 -0.83 -8.29 1.27
CA LEU A 130 -1.23 -8.40 2.67
C LEU A 130 -2.02 -9.68 2.92
N GLU A 131 -1.74 -10.38 4.03
CA GLU A 131 -2.46 -11.61 4.39
C GLU A 131 -3.94 -11.33 4.69
N ASN A 132 -4.17 -10.33 5.53
CA ASN A 132 -5.50 -9.90 5.96
C ASN A 132 -5.81 -8.49 5.44
N PHE A 133 -6.65 -8.41 4.40
CA PHE A 133 -7.08 -7.17 3.78
C PHE A 133 -8.58 -7.24 3.43
N ALA A 134 -9.36 -6.27 3.92
CA ALA A 134 -10.83 -6.29 3.79
C ALA A 134 -11.29 -6.15 2.33
N ALA A 135 -10.67 -5.24 1.58
CA ALA A 135 -10.93 -5.05 0.16
C ALA A 135 -10.13 -6.03 -0.71
N GLY A 136 -10.26 -5.90 -2.04
CA GLY A 136 -9.38 -6.56 -3.00
C GLY A 136 -8.02 -5.85 -3.07
N ALA A 137 -8.06 -4.53 -3.21
CA ALA A 137 -6.92 -3.63 -3.16
C ALA A 137 -7.34 -2.22 -2.71
N MET A 138 -6.38 -1.30 -2.58
CA MET A 138 -6.57 0.09 -2.19
C MET A 138 -5.43 0.94 -2.74
N GLU A 139 -5.80 2.01 -3.42
CA GLU A 139 -5.00 2.86 -4.29
C GLU A 139 -4.18 3.94 -3.55
N ASN A 140 -3.67 3.66 -2.35
CA ASN A 140 -2.89 4.68 -1.63
C ASN A 140 -1.73 5.17 -2.50
N TRP A 141 -1.59 6.50 -2.64
CA TRP A 141 -0.75 7.11 -3.66
C TRP A 141 0.73 6.70 -3.53
N GLY A 142 1.24 5.98 -4.51
CA GLY A 142 2.59 5.40 -4.51
C GLY A 142 2.80 4.17 -3.61
N LEU A 143 1.80 3.69 -2.87
CA LEU A 143 1.87 2.48 -2.03
C LEU A 143 0.53 1.72 -2.06
N ILE A 144 0.24 1.06 -3.17
CA ILE A 144 -1.00 0.31 -3.34
C ILE A 144 -0.94 -0.96 -2.50
N THR A 145 -1.98 -1.21 -1.72
CA THR A 145 -2.10 -2.42 -0.89
C THR A 145 -3.09 -3.39 -1.50
N PHE A 146 -2.77 -4.67 -1.49
CA PHE A 146 -3.59 -5.73 -2.07
C PHE A 146 -3.81 -6.86 -1.08
N ARG A 147 -4.93 -7.56 -1.22
CA ARG A 147 -5.05 -8.92 -0.70
C ARG A 147 -4.04 -9.82 -1.40
N LYS A 148 -3.31 -10.64 -0.64
CA LYS A 148 -2.21 -11.48 -1.15
C LYS A 148 -2.60 -12.33 -2.36
N ASN A 149 -3.74 -13.02 -2.30
CA ASN A 149 -4.15 -13.92 -3.39
C ASN A 149 -4.52 -13.16 -4.66
N VAL A 150 -5.03 -11.93 -4.55
CA VAL A 150 -5.35 -11.07 -5.69
C VAL A 150 -4.07 -10.60 -6.38
N LEU A 151 -3.06 -10.18 -5.60
CA LEU A 151 -1.80 -9.69 -6.20
C LEU A 151 -0.88 -10.81 -6.66
N LEU A 152 -0.76 -11.91 -5.92
CA LEU A 152 0.29 -12.92 -6.15
C LEU A 152 -0.23 -14.21 -6.80
N GLY A 153 -1.53 -14.47 -6.76
CA GLY A 153 -2.12 -15.75 -7.14
C GLY A 153 -1.50 -16.95 -6.42
N SER A 154 -1.57 -18.12 -7.06
CA SER A 154 -1.00 -19.36 -6.57
C SER A 154 0.36 -19.70 -7.22
N TYR A 155 1.05 -20.73 -6.70
CA TYR A 155 2.30 -21.22 -7.30
C TYR A 155 2.09 -21.84 -8.69
N HIS A 156 0.90 -22.36 -8.92
CA HIS A 156 0.43 -22.86 -10.22
C HIS A 156 -0.65 -21.93 -10.74
N MET A 157 -0.26 -20.67 -10.94
CA MET A 157 -1.15 -19.59 -11.32
C MET A 157 -2.00 -19.97 -12.54
N THR A 158 -3.30 -19.98 -12.35
CA THR A 158 -4.26 -20.22 -13.43
C THR A 158 -4.44 -18.97 -14.28
N TYR A 159 -5.01 -19.13 -15.48
CA TYR A 159 -5.37 -17.99 -16.32
C TYR A 159 -6.35 -17.03 -15.61
N ALA A 160 -7.31 -17.56 -14.86
CA ALA A 160 -8.25 -16.75 -14.10
C ALA A 160 -7.57 -15.92 -13.01
N GLU A 161 -6.63 -16.53 -12.26
CA GLU A 161 -5.85 -15.81 -11.24
C GLU A 161 -4.94 -14.73 -11.86
N ALA A 162 -4.32 -15.03 -13.01
CA ALA A 162 -3.50 -14.05 -13.74
C ALA A 162 -4.35 -12.86 -14.22
N MET A 163 -5.48 -13.14 -14.87
CA MET A 163 -6.41 -12.11 -15.34
C MET A 163 -6.95 -11.25 -14.21
N GLU A 164 -7.32 -11.86 -13.07
CA GLU A 164 -7.76 -11.12 -11.89
C GLU A 164 -6.65 -10.21 -11.37
N SER A 165 -5.43 -10.75 -11.23
CA SER A 165 -4.27 -9.99 -10.76
C SER A 165 -3.96 -8.79 -11.66
N GLU A 166 -3.87 -9.02 -12.97
CA GLU A 166 -3.60 -8.00 -13.98
C GLU A 166 -4.67 -6.91 -13.99
N THR A 167 -5.95 -7.31 -13.94
CA THR A 167 -7.08 -6.38 -13.96
C THR A 167 -7.10 -5.50 -12.71
N VAL A 168 -6.92 -6.08 -11.53
CA VAL A 168 -6.92 -5.30 -10.29
C VAL A 168 -5.67 -4.41 -10.23
N VAL A 169 -4.50 -4.91 -10.61
CA VAL A 169 -3.28 -4.08 -10.69
C VAL A 169 -3.50 -2.88 -11.62
N ALA A 170 -4.06 -3.08 -12.81
CA ALA A 170 -4.36 -1.98 -13.72
C ALA A 170 -5.41 -1.01 -13.16
N HIS A 171 -6.46 -1.51 -12.49
CA HIS A 171 -7.47 -0.68 -11.82
C HIS A 171 -6.84 0.26 -10.80
N GLU A 172 -6.03 -0.28 -9.88
CA GLU A 172 -5.40 0.51 -8.82
C GLU A 172 -4.37 1.52 -9.36
N LEU A 173 -3.66 1.16 -10.43
CA LEU A 173 -2.73 2.06 -11.11
C LEU A 173 -3.46 3.19 -11.85
N THR A 174 -4.66 2.94 -12.36
CA THR A 174 -5.46 3.98 -13.04
C THR A 174 -5.86 5.10 -12.07
N HIS A 175 -6.14 4.77 -10.81
CA HIS A 175 -6.41 5.76 -9.76
C HIS A 175 -5.24 6.72 -9.50
N GLN A 176 -4.02 6.33 -9.87
CA GLN A 176 -2.84 7.18 -9.73
C GLN A 176 -2.79 8.28 -10.80
N LEU A 177 -3.53 8.13 -11.90
CA LEU A 177 -3.58 9.10 -13.00
C LEU A 177 -4.48 10.31 -12.72
N GLN A 178 -5.40 10.19 -11.75
CA GLN A 178 -6.51 11.14 -11.56
C GLN A 178 -6.21 12.28 -10.57
N LYS A 179 -4.95 12.61 -10.28
CA LYS A 179 -4.62 13.58 -9.21
C LYS A 179 -3.59 14.62 -9.59
#